data_AF-A0A2V6SZY9-F1
#
_entry.id   AF-A0A2V6SZY9-F1
#
_cell.length_a   1.000
_cell.length_b   1.000
_cell.length_c   1.000
_cell.angle_alpha   90.00
_cell.angle_beta   90.00
_cell.angle_gamma   90.00
#
_symmetry.space_group_name_H-M   'P 1'
#
loop_
_entity.id
_entity.type
_entity.pdbx_description
1 polymer ?
#
loop_
_entity_poly.entity_id
_entity_poly.type
_entity_poly.pdbx_seq_one_letter_code
_entity_poly.pdbx_strand_id
1 'polypeptide(L)'
;MTARRRHVVSALMGVLAGLAALLVIAPLLLIFGFLLYQGAAALNLDFFTHLPKPVGEVGGGMANAIVGSLILVTLASAMGLPFGILGGMYLAES
;
A
#
# COMPACT_ATOMS: atom_id res chain seq x y z
N MET A 1 -32.15 27.20 10.08
CA MET A 1 -30.72 27.25 9.66
C MET A 1 -30.66 27.20 8.13
N THR A 2 -30.31 28.33 7.52
CA THR A 2 -30.52 28.68 6.10
C THR A 2 -29.76 27.76 5.13
N ALA A 3 -30.46 27.17 4.16
CA ALA A 3 -29.91 26.20 3.19
C ALA A 3 -28.60 26.64 2.51
N ARG A 4 -28.44 27.95 2.28
CA ARG A 4 -27.21 28.56 1.74
C ARG A 4 -25.96 28.29 2.59
N ARG A 5 -26.08 28.29 3.93
CA ARG A 5 -24.97 27.96 4.84
C ARG A 5 -24.56 26.49 4.73
N ARG A 6 -25.53 25.59 4.52
CA ARG A 6 -25.27 24.14 4.34
C ARG A 6 -24.50 23.88 3.04
N HIS A 7 -24.87 24.54 1.94
CA HIS A 7 -24.15 24.41 0.66
C HIS A 7 -22.71 24.94 0.73
N VAL A 8 -22.48 26.09 1.37
CA VAL A 8 -21.12 26.64 1.53
C VAL A 8 -20.25 25.73 2.40
N VAL A 9 -20.78 25.24 3.53
CA VAL A 9 -20.04 24.31 4.40
C VAL A 9 -19.76 22.99 3.68
N SER A 10 -20.72 22.45 2.92
CA SER A 10 -20.51 21.22 2.16
C SER A 10 -19.46 21.37 1.07
N ALA A 11 -19.46 22.49 0.33
CA ALA A 11 -18.43 22.78 -0.67
C ALA A 11 -17.04 22.94 -0.02
N LEU A 12 -16.97 23.66 1.11
CA LEU A 12 -15.71 23.87 1.83
C LEU A 12 -15.14 22.56 2.38
N MET A 13 -16.00 21.69 2.94
CA MET A 13 -15.59 20.35 3.38
C MET A 13 -15.16 19.47 2.22
N GLY A 14 -15.82 19.55 1.06
CA GLY A 14 -15.41 18.83 -0.15
C GLY A 14 -14.03 19.27 -0.65
N VAL A 15 -13.75 20.57 -0.65
CA VAL A 15 -12.42 21.10 -1.02
C VAL A 15 -11.35 20.66 -0.02
N LEU A 16 -11.63 20.75 1.28
CA LEU A 16 -10.68 20.31 2.32
C LEU A 16 -10.38 18.80 2.22
N ALA A 17 -11.41 17.97 1.99
CA ALA A 17 -11.24 16.54 1.77
C ALA A 17 -10.42 16.27 0.50
N GLY A 18 -10.68 17.01 -0.59
CA GLY A 18 -9.91 16.92 -1.83
C GLY A 18 -8.44 17.31 -1.65
N LEU A 19 -8.16 18.37 -0.90
CA LEU A 19 -6.79 18.79 -0.58
C LEU A 19 -6.08 17.77 0.30
N ALA A 20 -6.74 17.21 1.31
CA ALA A 20 -6.19 16.15 2.15
C ALA A 20 -5.87 14.89 1.33
N ALA A 21 -6.77 14.49 0.41
CA ALA A 21 -6.52 13.39 -0.50
C ALA A 21 -5.32 13.66 -1.41
N LEU A 22 -5.24 14.86 -2.00
CA LEU A 22 -4.09 15.27 -2.83
C LEU A 22 -2.77 15.24 -2.04
N LEU A 23 -2.79 15.68 -0.79
CA LEU A 23 -1.61 15.67 0.09
C LEU A 23 -1.09 14.25 0.33
N VAL A 24 -1.96 13.25 0.43
CA VAL A 24 -1.56 11.83 0.60
C VAL A 24 -1.16 11.19 -0.73
N ILE A 25 -1.90 11.50 -1.81
CA ILE A 25 -1.65 10.93 -3.14
C ILE A 25 -0.34 11.46 -3.72
N ALA A 26 0.00 12.73 -3.50
CA ALA A 26 1.22 13.34 -4.04
C ALA A 26 2.52 12.59 -3.68
N PRO A 27 2.85 12.34 -2.39
CA PRO A 27 4.05 11.56 -2.03
C PRO A 27 3.96 10.11 -2.49
N LEU A 28 2.76 9.51 -2.51
CA LEU A 28 2.56 8.16 -3.05
C LEU A 28 2.96 8.09 -4.53
N LEU A 29 2.51 9.05 -5.35
CA LEU A 29 2.87 9.12 -6.76
C LEU A 29 4.36 9.41 -6.96
N LEU A 30 4.96 10.27 -6.12
CA LEU A 30 6.40 10.55 -6.19
C LEU A 30 7.23 9.31 -5.90
N ILE A 31 6.94 8.60 -4.80
CA ILE A 31 7.66 7.38 -4.42
C ILE A 31 7.43 6.28 -5.45
N PHE A 32 6.19 6.12 -5.91
CA PHE A 32 5.87 5.12 -6.93
C PHE A 32 6.59 5.40 -8.26
N GLY A 33 6.61 6.67 -8.71
CA GLY A 33 7.35 7.07 -9.91
C GLY A 33 8.86 6.87 -9.77
N PHE A 34 9.43 7.22 -8.61
CA PHE A 34 10.84 6.99 -8.31
C PHE A 34 11.19 5.49 -8.31
N LEU A 35 10.31 4.67 -7.69
CA LEU A 35 10.45 3.22 -7.65
C LEU A 35 10.39 2.61 -9.05
N LEU A 36 9.49 3.08 -9.92
CA LEU A 36 9.44 2.61 -11.31
C LEU A 36 10.71 2.97 -12.06
N TYR A 37 11.18 4.22 -11.94
CA TYR A 37 12.39 4.68 -12.64
C TYR A 37 13.63 3.91 -12.21
N GLN A 38 13.86 3.79 -10.89
CA GLN A 38 15.06 3.14 -10.35
C GLN A 38 14.94 1.61 -10.34
N GLY A 39 13.73 1.08 -10.13
CA GLY A 39 13.44 -0.34 -10.05
C GLY A 39 13.34 -1.03 -11.40
N ALA A 40 12.92 -0.34 -12.47
CA ALA A 40 12.85 -0.93 -13.80
C ALA A 40 14.21 -1.45 -14.29
N ALA A 41 15.30 -0.74 -13.97
CA ALA A 41 16.66 -1.18 -14.29
C ALA A 41 17.13 -2.39 -13.45
N ALA A 42 16.49 -2.64 -12.30
CA ALA A 42 16.80 -3.74 -11.39
C ALA A 42 15.95 -5.00 -11.65
N LEU A 43 14.89 -4.92 -12.46
CA LEU A 43 14.02 -6.04 -12.80
C LEU A 43 14.69 -6.95 -13.84
N ASN A 44 15.46 -7.93 -13.37
CA ASN A 44 16.01 -9.02 -14.17
C ASN A 44 15.64 -10.39 -13.58
N LEU A 45 15.80 -11.48 -14.33
CA LEU A 45 15.56 -12.85 -13.82
C LEU A 45 16.42 -13.19 -12.59
N ASP A 46 17.63 -12.62 -12.52
CA ASP A 46 18.52 -12.77 -11.37
C ASP A 46 17.94 -12.12 -10.10
N PHE A 47 17.14 -11.07 -10.23
CA PHE A 47 16.49 -10.42 -9.09
C PHE A 47 15.51 -11.36 -8.37
N PHE A 48 14.80 -12.20 -9.10
CA PHE A 48 13.82 -13.13 -8.52
C PHE A 48 14.45 -14.43 -8.00
N THR A 49 15.55 -14.87 -8.61
CA THR A 49 16.13 -16.20 -8.35
C THR A 49 17.37 -16.17 -7.47
N HIS A 50 18.15 -15.08 -7.50
CA HIS A 50 19.39 -15.00 -6.74
C HIS A 50 19.14 -14.51 -5.31
N LEU A 51 20.03 -14.97 -4.43
CA LEU A 51 20.09 -14.49 -3.07
C LEU A 51 20.60 -13.03 -3.03
N PRO A 52 20.19 -12.26 -2.01
CA PRO A 52 20.74 -10.94 -1.78
C PRO A 52 22.24 -11.06 -1.51
N LYS A 53 23.04 -10.38 -2.33
CA LYS A 53 24.49 -10.26 -2.11
C LYS A 53 24.79 -9.18 -1.06
N PRO A 54 25.96 -9.25 -0.40
CA PRO A 54 26.40 -8.22 0.54
C PRO A 54 26.41 -6.83 -0.09
N VAL A 55 26.14 -5.82 0.74
CA VAL A 55 26.15 -4.41 0.33
C VAL A 55 27.52 -4.04 -0.27
N GLY A 56 27.54 -3.58 -1.52
CA GLY A 56 28.76 -3.17 -2.23
C GLY A 56 29.19 -4.09 -3.38
N GLU A 57 28.61 -5.28 -3.54
CA GLU A 57 28.77 -6.06 -4.78
C GLU A 57 27.73 -5.67 -5.84
N VAL A 58 28.18 -5.59 -7.10
CA VAL A 58 27.30 -5.29 -8.23
C VAL A 58 26.45 -6.53 -8.55
N GLY A 59 25.13 -6.39 -8.45
CA GLY A 59 24.16 -7.47 -8.67
C GLY A 59 23.78 -8.23 -7.40
N GLY A 60 22.84 -9.16 -7.53
CA GLY A 60 22.18 -9.86 -6.42
C GLY A 60 20.65 -9.75 -6.52
N GLY A 61 19.93 -10.67 -5.89
CA GLY A 61 18.47 -10.73 -5.97
C GLY A 61 17.76 -10.59 -4.62
N MET A 62 16.44 -10.71 -4.65
CA MET A 62 15.56 -10.57 -3.49
C MET A 62 14.75 -11.84 -3.21
N ALA A 63 15.20 -13.00 -3.71
CA ALA A 63 14.47 -14.27 -3.63
C ALA A 63 13.99 -14.60 -2.19
N ASN A 64 14.90 -14.55 -1.21
CA ASN A 64 14.56 -14.83 0.19
C ASN A 64 13.55 -13.83 0.79
N ALA A 65 13.64 -12.55 0.40
CA ALA A 65 12.70 -11.53 0.87
C ALA A 65 11.30 -11.77 0.30
N ILE A 66 11.19 -12.09 -1.00
CA ILE A 66 9.92 -12.38 -1.66
C ILE A 66 9.27 -13.62 -1.05
N VAL A 67 10.01 -14.71 -0.93
CA VAL A 67 9.51 -15.97 -0.36
C VAL A 67 9.11 -15.77 1.10
N GLY A 68 9.94 -15.08 1.89
CA GLY A 68 9.64 -14.75 3.29
C GLY A 68 8.37 -13.93 3.44
N SER A 69 8.20 -12.87 2.64
CA SER A 69 6.98 -12.07 2.63
C SER A 69 5.75 -12.90 2.25
N LEU A 70 5.87 -13.80 1.27
CA LEU A 70 4.75 -14.62 0.81
C LEU A 70 4.29 -15.61 1.90
N ILE A 71 5.23 -16.24 2.60
CA ILE A 71 4.96 -17.09 3.77
C ILE A 71 4.30 -16.28 4.89
N LEU A 72 4.84 -15.11 5.21
CA LEU A 72 4.30 -14.25 6.27
C LEU A 72 2.87 -13.79 5.96
N VAL A 73 2.62 -13.32 4.73
CA VAL A 73 1.30 -12.87 4.31
C VAL A 73 0.31 -14.02 4.30
N THR A 74 0.66 -15.18 3.74
CA THR A 74 -0.26 -16.33 3.73
C THR A 74 -0.62 -16.80 5.13
N LEU A 75 0.34 -16.90 6.04
CA LEU A 75 0.07 -17.29 7.42
C LEU A 75 -0.77 -16.24 8.16
N ALA A 76 -0.41 -14.96 8.04
CA ALA A 76 -1.14 -13.86 8.64
C ALA A 76 -2.57 -13.76 8.11
N SER A 77 -2.77 -13.95 6.82
CA SER A 77 -4.10 -13.96 6.19
C SER A 77 -4.91 -15.20 6.60
N ALA A 78 -4.30 -16.39 6.63
CA ALA A 78 -4.98 -17.62 7.02
C ALA A 78 -5.52 -17.57 8.45
N MET A 79 -4.83 -16.86 9.35
CA MET A 79 -5.29 -16.67 10.72
C MET A 79 -6.19 -15.42 10.84
N GLY A 80 -5.76 -14.27 10.32
CA GLY A 80 -6.44 -12.98 10.53
C GLY A 80 -7.74 -12.82 9.76
N LEU A 81 -7.83 -13.31 8.52
CA LEU A 81 -9.04 -13.16 7.71
C LEU A 81 -10.25 -13.89 8.30
N PRO A 82 -10.17 -15.17 8.72
CA PRO A 82 -11.32 -15.84 9.31
C PRO A 82 -11.87 -15.12 10.53
N PHE A 83 -11.02 -14.74 11.49
CA PHE A 83 -11.47 -14.03 12.69
C PHE A 83 -12.01 -12.63 12.38
N GLY A 84 -11.37 -11.90 11.46
CA GLY A 84 -11.85 -10.58 11.04
C GLY A 84 -13.21 -10.63 10.34
N ILE A 85 -13.39 -11.60 9.44
CA ILE A 85 -14.66 -11.78 8.70
C ILE A 85 -15.76 -12.24 9.65
N LEU A 86 -15.51 -13.26 10.49
CA LEU A 86 -16.50 -13.76 11.44
C LEU A 86 -16.93 -12.67 12.44
N GLY A 87 -15.98 -11.91 12.97
CA GLY A 87 -16.28 -10.78 13.86
C GLY A 87 -17.06 -9.66 13.16
N GLY A 88 -16.69 -9.34 11.91
CA GLY A 88 -17.40 -8.36 11.09
C GLY A 88 -18.84 -8.78 10.77
N MET A 89 -19.08 -10.06 10.47
CA MET A 89 -20.43 -10.58 10.25
C MET A 89 -21.28 -10.53 11.52
N TYR A 90 -20.73 -10.93 12.67
CA TYR A 90 -21.46 -10.86 13.94
C TYR A 90 -21.91 -9.44 14.29
N LEU A 91 -21.04 -8.44 14.07
CA LEU A 91 -21.37 -7.03 14.32
C LEU A 91 -22.32 -6.44 13.26
N ALA A 92 -22.30 -6.95 12.03
CA ALA A 92 -23.22 -6.51 10.99
C ALA A 92 -24.65 -7.04 11.18
N GLU A 93 -24.81 -8.14 11.90
CA GLU A 93 -26.11 -8.72 12.26
C GLU A 93 -26.78 -7.99 13.44
N SER A 94 -26.00 -7.38 14.33
CA SER A 94 -26.48 -6.61 15.50
C SER A 94 -26.83 -5.16 15.17
#